data_AF-A0A1X2IZ94-F1
#
_entry.id   AF-A0A1X2IZ94-F1
#
_cell.length_a   1.000
_cell.length_b   1.000
_cell.length_c   1.000
_cell.angle_alpha   90.00
_cell.angle_beta   90.00
_cell.angle_gamma   90.00
#
_symmetry.space_group_name_H-M   'P 1'
#
loop_
_entity.id
_entity.type
_entity.pdbx_description
1 polymer ?
#
loop_
_entity_poly.entity_id
_entity_poly.type
_entity_poly.pdbx_seq_one_letter_code
_entity_poly.pdbx_strand_id
1 'polypeptide(L)'
;MIVSLKQLLFIFCILANCCLAKISNIVVFGDSYSDVGNRQQSSNGPVWSQDLAVGWNASLYSFAFNGATCDRSTHQGSRNTSSITPPTIVDQIEIYYQQKLKLAPEDTIYAFWVGYTDIHNMVQTNSEDYEGLADCIIQQIRNVRKVFETNRFITFTLAPLENMPYFSDGKNRVQKYKQAMDKFNGILHEKVFNLVGHHQSLELDLVDAHDLLKDMTNAPTEFGFKDGHHSFWDHCQGQCSDSVDDYIWWDKTHLTGGAHRVIANSILASGSMEPPATLVEATTVHDLVQAPGSRFASPHYKPKHNTGIINRLVKELNAAKEANDNNASSSTEETGDVDNKVADDEGKWIRPLYFGALLTVLLCVGFVLYNSRAKRRGGNLAALSGLVRNRNSGRGQFTPLRNLETPSSV
;
A
#
# COMPACT_ATOMS: atom_id res chain seq x y z
N MET A 1 -20.11 -31.24 41.18
CA MET A 1 -19.17 -30.22 40.65
C MET A 1 -19.87 -29.50 39.50
N ILE A 2 -20.49 -28.36 39.79
CA ILE A 2 -21.19 -27.55 38.79
C ILE A 2 -20.19 -26.47 38.35
N VAL A 3 -19.57 -26.65 37.19
CA VAL A 3 -18.77 -25.60 36.56
C VAL A 3 -19.75 -24.54 36.05
N SER A 4 -19.58 -23.31 36.50
CA SER A 4 -20.43 -22.18 36.13
C SER A 4 -20.34 -21.90 34.63
N LEU A 5 -21.46 -21.62 33.97
CA LEU A 5 -21.57 -21.25 32.55
C LEU A 5 -20.63 -20.09 32.18
N LYS A 6 -20.24 -19.25 33.15
CA LYS A 6 -19.25 -18.16 32.98
C LYS A 6 -17.81 -18.66 32.78
N GLN A 7 -17.42 -19.78 33.38
CA GLN A 7 -16.10 -20.40 33.18
C GLN A 7 -16.00 -21.08 31.81
N LEU A 8 -17.11 -21.64 31.31
CA LEU A 8 -17.16 -22.19 29.95
C LEU A 8 -17.04 -21.09 28.88
N LEU A 9 -17.69 -19.93 29.08
CA LEU A 9 -17.54 -18.76 28.20
C LEU A 9 -16.12 -18.18 28.22
N PHE A 10 -15.46 -18.16 29.39
CA PHE A 10 -14.09 -17.64 29.51
C PHE A 10 -13.07 -18.55 28.83
N ILE A 11 -13.28 -19.88 28.86
CA ILE A 11 -12.43 -20.85 28.16
C ILE A 11 -12.67 -20.81 26.65
N PHE A 12 -13.90 -20.53 26.18
CA PHE A 12 -14.19 -20.37 24.76
C PHE A 12 -13.61 -19.07 24.17
N CYS A 13 -13.48 -18.00 24.97
CA CYS A 13 -12.81 -16.76 24.55
C CYS A 13 -11.29 -16.86 24.45
N ILE A 14 -10.64 -17.82 25.13
CA ILE A 14 -9.18 -18.01 25.06
C ILE A 14 -8.78 -18.87 23.84
N LEU A 15 -9.70 -19.70 23.33
CA LEU A 15 -9.44 -20.53 22.13
C LEU A 15 -9.77 -19.82 20.80
N ALA A 16 -10.40 -18.64 20.83
CA ALA A 16 -10.68 -17.82 19.64
C ALA A 16 -9.50 -16.92 19.19
N ASN A 17 -8.33 -17.00 19.85
CA ASN A 17 -7.13 -16.25 19.48
C ASN A 17 -6.12 -17.04 18.62
N CYS A 18 -6.50 -18.20 18.08
CA CYS A 18 -5.56 -19.09 17.39
C CYS A 18 -5.72 -19.19 15.86
N CYS A 19 -6.38 -18.20 15.24
CA CYS A 19 -6.24 -17.93 13.80
C CYS A 19 -5.78 -16.49 13.59
N LEU A 20 -4.68 -16.10 14.23
CA LEU A 20 -3.90 -14.98 13.74
C LEU A 20 -3.32 -15.44 12.40
N ALA A 21 -3.90 -14.97 11.29
CA ALA A 21 -3.48 -15.37 9.95
C ALA A 21 -2.07 -14.85 9.68
N LYS A 22 -1.06 -15.62 10.08
CA LYS A 22 0.36 -15.32 9.89
C LYS A 22 0.66 -15.25 8.39
N ILE A 23 1.21 -14.14 7.92
CA ILE A 23 1.76 -14.03 6.56
C ILE A 23 2.79 -15.14 6.34
N SER A 24 2.60 -15.88 5.25
CA SER A 24 3.55 -16.88 4.75
C SER A 24 4.43 -16.32 3.64
N ASN A 25 3.93 -15.35 2.87
CA ASN A 25 4.55 -14.88 1.63
C ASN A 25 4.44 -13.36 1.45
N ILE A 26 5.50 -12.75 0.92
CA ILE A 26 5.52 -11.35 0.48
C ILE A 26 5.86 -11.33 -1.01
N VAL A 27 4.98 -10.79 -1.82
CA VAL A 27 5.19 -10.53 -3.25
C VAL A 27 5.43 -9.02 -3.43
N VAL A 28 6.55 -8.63 -4.04
CA VAL A 28 6.92 -7.22 -4.18
C VAL A 28 7.02 -6.83 -5.65
N PHE A 29 6.39 -5.73 -6.00
CA PHE A 29 6.52 -5.04 -7.29
C PHE A 29 7.08 -3.64 -7.05
N GLY A 30 8.04 -3.21 -7.85
CA GLY A 30 8.68 -1.92 -7.62
C GLY A 30 9.90 -1.64 -8.48
N ASP A 31 10.64 -0.63 -8.05
CA ASP A 31 11.85 -0.15 -8.71
C ASP A 31 13.12 -0.43 -7.89
N SER A 32 14.11 0.46 -7.94
CA SER A 32 15.43 0.26 -7.35
C SER A 32 15.43 0.17 -5.82
N TYR A 33 14.41 0.71 -5.14
CA TYR A 33 14.29 0.53 -3.68
C TYR A 33 13.77 -0.84 -3.26
N SER A 34 13.32 -1.65 -4.22
CA SER A 34 12.78 -2.98 -3.96
C SER A 34 13.47 -4.10 -4.75
N ASP A 35 14.35 -3.76 -5.70
CA ASP A 35 15.13 -4.71 -6.50
C ASP A 35 16.19 -5.39 -5.63
N VAL A 36 16.08 -6.71 -5.53
CA VAL A 36 16.97 -7.58 -4.73
C VAL A 36 17.98 -8.33 -5.61
N GLY A 37 18.21 -7.87 -6.85
CA GLY A 37 19.18 -8.48 -7.76
C GLY A 37 18.60 -9.00 -9.08
N ASN A 38 17.34 -8.69 -9.41
CA ASN A 38 16.78 -8.99 -10.73
C ASN A 38 17.53 -8.21 -11.83
N ARG A 39 17.89 -6.96 -11.53
CA ARG A 39 18.84 -6.18 -12.33
C ARG A 39 20.09 -5.86 -11.52
N GLN A 40 19.90 -5.18 -10.39
CA GLN A 40 20.97 -4.82 -9.47
C GLN A 40 20.37 -4.39 -8.13
N GLN A 41 20.83 -4.99 -7.04
CA GLN A 41 20.55 -4.47 -5.71
C GLN A 41 21.41 -3.22 -5.48
N SER A 42 20.76 -2.06 -5.42
CA SER A 42 21.44 -0.76 -5.29
C SER A 42 21.55 -0.34 -3.82
N SER A 43 22.12 -1.19 -2.98
CA SER A 43 22.37 -0.90 -1.57
C SER A 43 23.58 -1.71 -1.07
N ASN A 44 24.14 -1.36 0.10
CA ASN A 44 25.23 -2.10 0.75
C ASN A 44 24.76 -3.30 1.57
N GLY A 45 23.46 -3.46 1.77
CA GLY A 45 22.88 -4.53 2.58
C GLY A 45 21.46 -4.88 2.13
N PRO A 46 20.73 -5.70 2.90
CA PRO A 46 19.34 -6.03 2.61
C PRO A 46 18.48 -4.79 2.38
N VAL A 47 17.58 -4.85 1.40
CA VAL A 47 16.55 -3.82 1.22
C VAL A 47 15.34 -4.11 2.12
N TRP A 48 14.45 -3.12 2.27
CA TRP A 48 13.33 -3.15 3.22
C TRP A 48 12.49 -4.45 3.14
N SER A 49 12.31 -5.00 1.93
CA SER A 49 11.49 -6.20 1.71
C SER A 49 12.15 -7.48 2.21
N GLN A 50 13.49 -7.56 2.20
CA GLN A 50 14.25 -8.68 2.78
C GLN A 50 14.21 -8.63 4.30
N ASP A 51 14.41 -7.44 4.89
CA ASP A 51 14.25 -7.24 6.34
C ASP A 51 12.83 -7.59 6.80
N LEU A 52 11.81 -7.13 6.06
CA LEU A 52 10.41 -7.41 6.36
C LEU A 52 10.09 -8.92 6.28
N ALA A 53 10.63 -9.61 5.28
CA ALA A 53 10.48 -11.06 5.14
C ALA A 53 11.08 -11.82 6.33
N VAL A 54 12.25 -11.39 6.83
CA VAL A 54 12.84 -11.96 8.06
C VAL A 54 11.97 -11.65 9.28
N GLY A 55 11.53 -10.40 9.44
CA GLY A 55 10.72 -9.96 10.58
C GLY A 55 9.38 -10.70 10.70
N TRP A 56 8.70 -10.95 9.59
CA TRP A 56 7.47 -11.74 9.56
C TRP A 56 7.68 -13.26 9.41
N ASN A 57 8.93 -13.70 9.23
CA ASN A 57 9.26 -15.08 8.90
C ASN A 57 8.46 -15.61 7.68
N ALA A 58 8.44 -14.79 6.63
CA ALA A 58 7.73 -15.02 5.38
C ALA A 58 8.71 -15.30 4.23
N SER A 59 8.23 -15.99 3.19
CA SER A 59 8.98 -16.19 1.95
C SER A 59 8.90 -14.94 1.09
N LEU A 60 10.03 -14.47 0.55
CA LEU A 60 10.08 -13.29 -0.32
C LEU A 60 10.07 -13.66 -1.80
N TYR A 61 9.21 -13.01 -2.57
CA TYR A 61 9.18 -13.05 -4.03
C TYR A 61 9.17 -11.61 -4.57
N SER A 62 10.35 -11.05 -4.84
CA SER A 62 10.49 -9.69 -5.37
C SER A 62 10.64 -9.73 -6.89
N PHE A 63 9.66 -9.14 -7.56
CA PHE A 63 9.64 -8.92 -9.01
C PHE A 63 10.08 -7.50 -9.38
N ALA A 64 10.59 -6.73 -8.42
CA ALA A 64 11.06 -5.37 -8.66
C ALA A 64 12.29 -5.34 -9.58
N PHE A 65 12.40 -4.28 -10.39
CA PHE A 65 13.54 -4.05 -11.28
C PHE A 65 14.00 -2.59 -11.16
N ASN A 66 15.30 -2.38 -10.97
CA ASN A 66 15.86 -1.03 -10.94
C ASN A 66 15.53 -0.24 -12.22
N GLY A 67 14.89 0.92 -12.02
CA GLY A 67 14.43 1.84 -13.07
C GLY A 67 13.03 1.53 -13.62
N ALA A 68 12.27 0.66 -12.95
CA ALA A 68 10.89 0.39 -13.29
C ALA A 68 10.00 1.62 -13.17
N THR A 69 9.00 1.67 -14.04
CA THR A 69 7.94 2.67 -14.02
C THR A 69 6.59 1.98 -13.88
N CYS A 70 5.52 2.73 -13.60
CA CYS A 70 4.21 2.09 -13.47
C CYS A 70 3.76 1.42 -14.78
N ASP A 71 3.83 2.17 -15.88
CA ASP A 71 3.52 1.69 -17.24
C ASP A 71 4.44 2.35 -18.28
N ARG A 72 4.45 1.82 -19.50
CA ARG A 72 5.19 2.37 -20.65
C ARG A 72 4.55 3.63 -21.22
N SER A 73 3.24 3.82 -21.01
CA SER A 73 2.52 4.98 -21.55
C SER A 73 2.99 6.32 -20.97
N THR A 74 3.60 6.32 -19.77
CA THR A 74 4.27 7.49 -19.18
C THR A 74 5.58 7.85 -19.91
N HIS A 75 6.05 6.99 -20.83
CA HIS A 75 7.25 7.16 -21.67
C HIS A 75 6.86 7.49 -23.10
N GLN A 76 6.19 8.63 -23.34
CA GLN A 76 5.87 9.07 -24.70
C GLN A 76 7.13 9.32 -25.58
N GLY A 77 8.35 9.22 -25.04
CA GLY A 77 9.60 9.43 -25.76
C GLY A 77 10.47 8.19 -26.06
N SER A 78 10.15 6.99 -25.55
CA SER A 78 11.01 5.81 -25.76
C SER A 78 10.24 4.63 -26.33
N ARG A 79 9.98 4.67 -27.64
CA ARG A 79 9.64 3.48 -28.45
C ARG A 79 10.89 2.62 -28.75
N ASN A 80 11.93 2.70 -27.92
CA ASN A 80 13.08 1.83 -28.06
C ASN A 80 12.72 0.45 -27.50
N THR A 81 12.45 -0.47 -28.42
CA THR A 81 12.31 -1.92 -28.22
C THR A 81 13.64 -2.59 -27.84
N SER A 82 14.62 -1.83 -27.36
CA SER A 82 15.86 -2.39 -26.86
C SER A 82 15.61 -3.14 -25.56
N SER A 83 16.30 -4.27 -25.40
CA SER A 83 16.35 -5.13 -24.20
C SER A 83 16.86 -4.44 -22.92
N ILE A 84 16.95 -3.11 -22.93
CA ILE A 84 17.58 -2.25 -21.92
C ILE A 84 16.53 -1.53 -21.05
N THR A 85 15.28 -1.43 -21.50
CA THR A 85 14.22 -0.80 -20.69
C THR A 85 13.78 -1.74 -19.56
N PRO A 86 13.87 -1.33 -18.29
CA PRO A 86 13.44 -2.16 -17.16
C PRO A 86 11.97 -2.57 -17.27
N PRO A 87 11.60 -3.77 -16.79
CA PRO A 87 10.20 -4.18 -16.68
C PRO A 87 9.38 -3.18 -15.84
N THR A 88 8.28 -2.69 -16.41
CA THR A 88 7.30 -1.84 -15.70
C THR A 88 6.48 -2.67 -14.71
N ILE A 89 5.70 -2.05 -13.83
CA ILE A 89 4.82 -2.81 -12.92
C ILE A 89 3.87 -3.74 -13.69
N VAL A 90 3.35 -3.30 -14.83
CA VAL A 90 2.52 -4.15 -15.71
C VAL A 90 3.28 -5.40 -16.16
N ASP A 91 4.56 -5.28 -16.47
CA ASP A 91 5.42 -6.43 -16.81
C ASP A 91 5.68 -7.32 -15.60
N GLN A 92 6.01 -6.74 -14.46
CA GLN A 92 6.37 -7.48 -13.25
C GLN A 92 5.20 -8.34 -12.75
N ILE A 93 3.97 -7.83 -12.80
CA ILE A 93 2.76 -8.59 -12.48
C ILE A 93 2.59 -9.77 -13.45
N GLU A 94 2.87 -9.58 -14.74
CA GLU A 94 2.79 -10.68 -15.70
C GLU A 94 3.93 -11.70 -15.50
N ILE A 95 5.14 -11.26 -15.16
CA ILE A 95 6.25 -12.14 -14.79
C ILE A 95 5.85 -13.01 -13.59
N TYR A 96 5.24 -12.41 -12.56
CA TYR A 96 4.70 -13.13 -11.40
C TYR A 96 3.62 -14.14 -11.80
N TYR A 97 2.63 -13.73 -12.59
CA TYR A 97 1.58 -14.63 -13.09
C TYR A 97 2.15 -15.84 -13.83
N GLN A 98 3.21 -15.63 -14.63
CA GLN A 98 3.87 -16.70 -15.39
C GLN A 98 4.65 -17.68 -14.51
N GLN A 99 5.01 -17.30 -13.27
CA GLN A 99 5.64 -18.23 -12.33
C GLN A 99 4.70 -19.34 -11.86
N LYS A 100 3.37 -19.13 -11.96
CA LYS A 100 2.35 -20.09 -11.50
C LYS A 100 2.58 -20.55 -10.05
N LEU A 101 3.04 -19.64 -9.20
CA LEU A 101 3.23 -19.91 -7.78
C LEU A 101 1.87 -20.20 -7.14
N LYS A 102 1.82 -21.21 -6.27
CA LYS A 102 0.61 -21.57 -5.53
C LYS A 102 0.67 -20.94 -4.14
N LEU A 103 0.50 -19.62 -4.10
CA LEU A 103 0.47 -18.85 -2.85
C LEU A 103 -0.98 -18.64 -2.44
N ALA A 104 -1.30 -18.85 -1.16
CA ALA A 104 -2.65 -18.65 -0.65
C ALA A 104 -2.95 -17.13 -0.55
N PRO A 105 -4.03 -16.62 -1.15
CA PRO A 105 -4.31 -15.18 -1.13
C PRO A 105 -4.48 -14.59 0.28
N GLU A 106 -4.93 -15.40 1.24
CA GLU A 106 -5.15 -15.03 2.64
C GLU A 106 -3.87 -14.88 3.45
N ASP A 107 -2.78 -15.57 3.07
CA ASP A 107 -1.49 -15.54 3.77
C ASP A 107 -0.38 -14.85 2.96
N THR A 108 -0.75 -14.19 1.86
CA THR A 108 0.17 -13.50 0.94
C THR A 108 -0.11 -12.01 0.91
N ILE A 109 0.93 -11.21 1.13
CA ILE A 109 0.90 -9.76 0.94
C ILE A 109 1.48 -9.38 -0.41
N TYR A 110 0.84 -8.40 -1.03
CA TYR A 110 1.32 -7.79 -2.26
C TYR A 110 1.76 -6.34 -2.00
N ALA A 111 3.02 -6.04 -2.22
CA ALA A 111 3.59 -4.73 -1.96
C ALA A 111 3.96 -3.99 -3.25
N PHE A 112 3.69 -2.69 -3.29
CA PHE A 112 3.97 -1.80 -4.41
C PHE A 112 4.79 -0.59 -3.95
N TRP A 113 5.99 -0.42 -4.48
CA TRP A 113 6.75 0.82 -4.32
C TRP A 113 7.40 1.23 -5.63
N VAL A 114 6.75 2.17 -6.33
CA VAL A 114 7.17 2.64 -7.64
C VAL A 114 6.76 4.09 -7.87
N GLY A 115 7.51 4.79 -8.71
CA GLY A 115 7.11 6.09 -9.26
C GLY A 115 8.25 7.11 -9.34
N TYR A 116 9.43 6.80 -8.80
CA TYR A 116 10.57 7.74 -8.84
C TYR A 116 11.00 8.03 -10.27
N THR A 117 11.11 7.00 -11.12
CA THR A 117 11.47 7.17 -12.53
C THR A 117 10.37 7.88 -13.32
N ASP A 118 9.09 7.60 -13.04
CA ASP A 118 7.96 8.33 -13.64
C ASP A 118 8.02 9.83 -13.31
N ILE A 119 8.13 10.18 -12.03
CA ILE A 119 8.23 11.57 -11.58
C ILE A 119 9.48 12.25 -12.14
N HIS A 120 10.62 11.55 -12.17
CA HIS A 120 11.83 12.06 -12.79
C HIS A 120 11.58 12.44 -14.26
N ASN A 121 11.00 11.54 -15.05
CA ASN A 121 10.70 11.78 -16.46
C ASN A 121 9.68 12.90 -16.65
N MET A 122 8.66 12.99 -15.80
CA MET A 122 7.67 14.07 -15.82
C MET A 122 8.32 15.43 -15.57
N VAL A 123 9.20 15.53 -14.57
CA VAL A 123 9.94 16.77 -14.28
C VAL A 123 10.85 17.15 -15.45
N GLN A 124 11.54 16.18 -16.08
CA GLN A 124 12.38 16.44 -17.25
C GLN A 124 11.59 16.92 -18.48
N THR A 125 10.35 16.47 -18.62
CA THR A 125 9.48 16.80 -19.77
C THR A 125 8.48 17.93 -19.47
N ASN A 126 8.49 18.48 -18.26
CA ASN A 126 7.50 19.43 -17.74
C ASN A 126 6.04 18.91 -17.85
N SER A 127 5.85 17.60 -17.67
CA SER A 127 4.53 17.00 -17.51
C SER A 127 4.07 17.08 -16.05
N GLU A 128 2.76 17.24 -15.84
CA GLU A 128 2.12 17.22 -14.51
C GLU A 128 1.03 16.15 -14.39
N ASP A 129 1.11 15.08 -15.18
CA ASP A 129 0.16 13.96 -15.16
C ASP A 129 0.36 13.02 -13.94
N TYR A 130 0.36 13.61 -12.75
CA TYR A 130 0.49 12.88 -11.48
C TYR A 130 -0.75 12.03 -11.18
N GLU A 131 -1.93 12.48 -11.64
CA GLU A 131 -3.17 11.71 -11.57
C GLU A 131 -3.08 10.43 -12.39
N GLY A 132 -2.60 10.48 -13.63
CA GLY A 132 -2.40 9.31 -14.47
C GLY A 132 -1.43 8.29 -13.85
N LEU A 133 -0.35 8.75 -13.21
CA LEU A 133 0.56 7.86 -12.49
C LEU A 133 -0.12 7.19 -11.29
N ALA A 134 -0.83 7.96 -10.47
CA ALA A 134 -1.53 7.43 -9.31
C ALA A 134 -2.66 6.46 -9.72
N ASP A 135 -3.41 6.78 -10.79
CA ASP A 135 -4.41 5.89 -11.38
C ASP A 135 -3.78 4.60 -11.89
N CYS A 136 -2.60 4.67 -12.52
CA CYS A 136 -1.87 3.48 -12.94
C CYS A 136 -1.57 2.55 -11.76
N ILE A 137 -1.04 3.07 -10.65
CA ILE A 137 -0.70 2.29 -9.45
C ILE A 137 -1.96 1.65 -8.85
N ILE A 138 -3.03 2.43 -8.68
CA ILE A 138 -4.31 1.94 -8.15
C ILE A 138 -4.93 0.88 -9.08
N GLN A 139 -4.81 1.06 -10.39
CA GLN A 139 -5.28 0.08 -11.36
C GLN A 139 -4.48 -1.23 -11.26
N GLN A 140 -3.17 -1.18 -11.03
CA GLN A 140 -2.35 -2.39 -10.84
C GLN A 140 -2.71 -3.12 -9.54
N ILE A 141 -2.96 -2.40 -8.45
CA ILE A 141 -3.50 -2.99 -7.20
C ILE A 141 -4.84 -3.70 -7.47
N ARG A 142 -5.76 -3.05 -8.20
CA ARG A 142 -7.06 -3.65 -8.58
C ARG A 142 -6.90 -4.88 -9.48
N ASN A 143 -5.94 -4.87 -10.41
CA ASN A 143 -5.65 -6.00 -11.28
C ASN A 143 -5.13 -7.20 -10.46
N VAL A 144 -4.18 -6.97 -9.54
CA VAL A 144 -3.66 -8.03 -8.66
C VAL A 144 -4.76 -8.58 -7.77
N ARG A 145 -5.58 -7.71 -7.17
CA ARG A 145 -6.75 -8.12 -6.37
C ARG A 145 -7.68 -9.06 -7.10
N LYS A 146 -7.98 -8.77 -8.38
CA LYS A 146 -8.89 -9.59 -9.20
C LYS A 146 -8.26 -10.89 -9.65
N VAL A 147 -7.03 -10.83 -10.16
CA VAL A 147 -6.37 -12.00 -10.78
C VAL A 147 -5.88 -13.00 -9.74
N PHE A 148 -5.46 -12.53 -8.56
CA PHE A 148 -4.91 -13.37 -7.50
C PHE A 148 -5.81 -13.46 -6.26
N GLU A 149 -7.05 -12.98 -6.37
CA GLU A 149 -8.11 -13.12 -5.35
C GLU A 149 -7.70 -12.67 -3.93
N THR A 150 -6.76 -11.74 -3.84
CA THR A 150 -6.20 -11.23 -2.59
C THR A 150 -6.82 -9.91 -2.18
N ASN A 151 -6.83 -9.64 -0.88
CA ASN A 151 -7.22 -8.34 -0.35
C ASN A 151 -6.11 -7.68 0.47
N ARG A 152 -4.88 -8.21 0.52
CA ARG A 152 -3.82 -7.75 1.45
C ARG A 152 -2.70 -7.05 0.70
N PHE A 153 -2.59 -5.74 0.89
CA PHE A 153 -1.71 -4.87 0.13
C PHE A 153 -0.94 -3.86 0.98
N ILE A 154 0.33 -3.67 0.64
CA ILE A 154 1.10 -2.54 1.14
C ILE A 154 1.47 -1.67 -0.06
N THR A 155 1.28 -0.37 0.06
CA THR A 155 1.79 0.59 -0.92
C THR A 155 2.53 1.70 -0.19
N PHE A 156 3.31 2.48 -0.89
CA PHE A 156 4.19 3.48 -0.29
C PHE A 156 3.99 4.84 -0.95
N THR A 157 4.08 5.91 -0.16
CA THR A 157 4.38 7.24 -0.72
C THR A 157 5.80 7.24 -1.29
N LEU A 158 6.08 8.14 -2.23
CA LEU A 158 7.43 8.33 -2.73
C LEU A 158 8.25 9.13 -1.72
N ALA A 159 9.40 8.58 -1.33
CA ALA A 159 10.44 9.30 -0.61
C ALA A 159 10.79 10.63 -1.33
N PRO A 160 11.14 11.69 -0.58
CA PRO A 160 11.48 12.99 -1.14
C PRO A 160 12.65 12.89 -2.13
N LEU A 161 12.38 12.92 -3.45
CA LEU A 161 13.42 13.03 -4.47
C LEU A 161 14.30 14.27 -4.21
N GLU A 162 13.71 15.36 -3.72
CA GLU A 162 14.39 16.61 -3.43
C GLU A 162 15.47 16.50 -2.35
N ASN A 163 15.43 15.47 -1.49
CA ASN A 163 16.43 15.21 -0.46
C ASN A 163 17.56 14.28 -0.93
N MET A 164 17.45 13.69 -2.13
CA MET A 164 18.51 12.83 -2.65
C MET A 164 19.73 13.67 -3.04
N PRO A 165 20.97 13.21 -2.77
CA PRO A 165 22.18 13.94 -3.16
C PRO A 165 22.25 14.24 -4.67
N TYR A 166 21.61 13.43 -5.53
CA TYR A 166 21.56 13.66 -6.98
C TYR A 166 20.71 14.87 -7.40
N PHE A 167 19.68 15.19 -6.61
CA PHE A 167 18.69 16.23 -6.92
C PHE A 167 18.87 17.49 -6.06
N SER A 168 19.73 17.44 -5.04
CA SER A 168 20.04 18.56 -4.14
C SER A 168 20.82 19.71 -4.80
N ASP A 169 21.34 19.50 -6.02
CA ASP A 169 22.08 20.52 -6.76
C ASP A 169 21.15 21.54 -7.43
N GLY A 170 21.07 22.72 -6.83
CA GLY A 170 20.43 23.92 -7.40
C GLY A 170 18.98 24.14 -6.95
N LYS A 171 18.70 25.32 -6.39
CA LYS A 171 17.41 25.68 -5.76
C LYS A 171 16.17 25.45 -6.63
N ASN A 172 16.25 25.81 -7.92
CA ASN A 172 15.11 25.65 -8.84
C ASN A 172 14.79 24.18 -9.13
N ARG A 173 15.80 23.31 -9.16
CA ARG A 173 15.64 21.87 -9.40
C ARG A 173 15.00 21.21 -8.18
N VAL A 174 15.54 21.49 -6.99
CA VAL A 174 14.99 21.02 -5.70
C VAL A 174 13.51 21.39 -5.58
N GLN A 175 13.13 22.64 -5.86
CA GLN A 175 11.75 23.08 -5.75
C GLN A 175 10.80 22.35 -6.72
N LYS A 176 11.24 22.07 -7.95
CA LYS A 176 10.43 21.31 -8.93
C LYS A 176 10.17 19.88 -8.46
N TYR A 177 11.21 19.19 -8.00
CA TYR A 177 11.06 17.82 -7.49
C TYR A 177 10.20 17.77 -6.23
N LYS A 178 10.39 18.74 -5.33
CA LYS A 178 9.55 18.87 -4.14
C LYS A 178 8.07 19.03 -4.49
N GLN A 179 7.73 19.94 -5.40
CA GLN A 179 6.35 20.15 -5.84
C GLN A 179 5.75 18.91 -6.49
N ALA A 180 6.52 18.21 -7.32
CA ALA A 180 6.08 16.97 -7.96
C ALA A 180 5.81 15.86 -6.94
N MET A 181 6.72 15.68 -5.97
CA MET A 181 6.61 14.71 -4.87
C MET A 181 5.40 15.00 -3.97
N ASP A 182 5.26 16.24 -3.50
CA ASP A 182 4.16 16.66 -2.64
C ASP A 182 2.80 16.45 -3.34
N LYS A 183 2.69 16.85 -4.61
CA LYS A 183 1.46 16.72 -5.39
C LYS A 183 1.10 15.26 -5.65
N PHE A 184 2.06 14.45 -6.10
CA PHE A 184 1.83 13.03 -6.34
C PHE A 184 1.44 12.28 -5.05
N ASN A 185 2.18 12.48 -3.96
CA ASN A 185 1.89 11.78 -2.70
C ASN A 185 0.53 12.18 -2.11
N GLY A 186 0.13 13.45 -2.24
CA GLY A 186 -1.21 13.91 -1.87
C GLY A 186 -2.32 13.20 -2.66
N ILE A 187 -2.16 13.07 -3.98
CA ILE A 187 -3.09 12.36 -4.86
C ILE A 187 -3.15 10.87 -4.50
N LEU A 188 -1.99 10.22 -4.33
CA LEU A 188 -1.93 8.80 -3.99
C LEU A 188 -2.64 8.53 -2.66
N HIS A 189 -2.41 9.38 -1.65
CA HIS A 189 -3.09 9.27 -0.37
C HIS A 189 -4.61 9.34 -0.52
N GLU A 190 -5.13 10.34 -1.26
CA GLU A 190 -6.57 10.46 -1.52
C GLU A 190 -7.13 9.22 -2.22
N LYS A 191 -6.46 8.72 -3.25
CA LYS A 191 -6.93 7.54 -3.99
C LYS A 191 -6.92 6.27 -3.14
N VAL A 192 -5.88 6.06 -2.32
CA VAL A 192 -5.83 4.91 -1.41
C VAL A 192 -6.93 5.01 -0.35
N PHE A 193 -7.10 6.17 0.28
CA PHE A 193 -8.17 6.42 1.25
C PHE A 193 -9.55 6.11 0.67
N ASN A 194 -9.82 6.63 -0.54
CA ASN A 194 -11.05 6.35 -1.25
C ASN A 194 -11.20 4.85 -1.57
N LEU A 195 -10.14 4.18 -2.03
CA LEU A 195 -10.21 2.76 -2.38
C LEU A 195 -10.56 1.88 -1.18
N VAL A 196 -9.96 2.13 -0.02
CA VAL A 196 -10.26 1.42 1.24
C VAL A 196 -11.69 1.73 1.70
N GLY A 197 -12.12 2.99 1.63
CA GLY A 197 -13.50 3.38 2.00
C GLY A 197 -14.60 2.72 1.17
N HIS A 198 -14.33 2.38 -0.10
CA HIS A 198 -15.29 1.69 -0.98
C HIS A 198 -15.27 0.16 -0.85
N HIS A 199 -14.21 -0.43 -0.30
CA HIS A 199 -14.02 -1.89 -0.24
C HIS A 199 -13.69 -2.34 1.17
N GLN A 200 -14.71 -2.65 1.96
CA GLN A 200 -14.55 -3.03 3.38
C GLN A 200 -13.68 -4.27 3.60
N SER A 201 -13.56 -5.18 2.63
CA SER A 201 -12.68 -6.34 2.71
C SER A 201 -11.25 -6.08 2.27
N LEU A 202 -10.95 -4.90 1.70
CA LEU A 202 -9.61 -4.53 1.26
C LEU A 202 -8.76 -4.11 2.46
N GLU A 203 -7.73 -4.89 2.74
CA GLU A 203 -6.64 -4.54 3.63
C GLU A 203 -5.55 -3.85 2.81
N LEU A 204 -5.53 -2.52 2.80
CA LEU A 204 -4.50 -1.74 2.09
C LEU A 204 -3.90 -0.70 3.03
N ASP A 205 -2.62 -0.88 3.35
CA ASP A 205 -1.85 0.07 4.16
C ASP A 205 -0.95 0.91 3.24
N LEU A 206 -0.91 2.24 3.47
CA LEU A 206 -0.06 3.19 2.74
C LEU A 206 1.10 3.65 3.63
N VAL A 207 2.27 3.04 3.52
CA VAL A 207 3.46 3.43 4.28
C VAL A 207 3.93 4.82 3.84
N ASP A 208 4.00 5.76 4.78
CA ASP A 208 4.47 7.12 4.51
C ASP A 208 6.01 7.20 4.51
N ALA A 209 6.63 6.65 3.47
CA ALA A 209 8.08 6.73 3.29
C ALA A 209 8.56 8.16 3.05
N HIS A 210 7.70 9.05 2.56
CA HIS A 210 8.03 10.46 2.34
C HIS A 210 8.38 11.17 3.64
N ASP A 211 7.47 11.17 4.61
CA ASP A 211 7.72 11.84 5.88
C ASP A 211 8.72 11.08 6.75
N LEU A 212 8.75 9.74 6.70
CA LEU A 212 9.77 8.94 7.37
C LEU A 212 11.19 9.35 6.93
N LEU A 213 11.44 9.40 5.62
CA LEU A 213 12.77 9.76 5.13
C LEU A 213 13.09 11.24 5.38
N LYS A 214 12.10 12.13 5.37
CA LYS A 214 12.29 13.52 5.81
C LYS A 214 12.71 13.61 7.27
N ASP A 215 12.10 12.83 8.15
CA ASP A 215 12.50 12.80 9.55
C ASP A 215 13.92 12.23 9.71
N MET A 216 14.24 11.14 9.01
CA MET A 216 15.59 10.56 9.03
C MET A 216 16.65 11.57 8.53
N THR A 217 16.40 12.23 7.42
CA THR A 217 17.36 13.21 6.84
C THR A 217 17.50 14.48 7.69
N ASN A 218 16.43 14.95 8.34
CA ASN A 218 16.46 16.14 9.19
C ASN A 218 17.01 15.88 10.61
N ALA A 219 16.89 14.65 11.12
CA ALA A 219 17.32 14.25 12.45
C ALA A 219 18.04 12.88 12.43
N PRO A 220 19.14 12.72 11.67
CA PRO A 220 19.76 11.40 11.42
C PRO A 220 20.15 10.66 12.70
N THR A 221 20.60 11.38 13.73
CA THR A 221 21.04 10.79 15.00
C THR A 221 19.89 10.15 15.79
N GLU A 222 18.64 10.58 15.60
CA GLU A 222 17.47 9.95 16.23
C GLU A 222 17.18 8.57 15.63
N PHE A 223 17.71 8.29 14.44
CA PHE A 223 17.55 7.03 13.71
C PHE A 223 18.84 6.20 13.66
N GLY A 224 19.89 6.62 14.38
CA GLY A 224 21.17 5.91 14.42
C GLY A 224 22.14 6.25 13.28
N PHE A 225 21.87 7.28 12.49
CA PHE A 225 22.78 7.77 11.44
C PHE A 225 23.59 8.98 11.92
N LYS A 226 24.77 9.17 11.33
CA LYS A 226 25.61 10.37 11.48
C LYS A 226 25.34 11.39 10.39
N ASP A 227 25.04 10.95 9.16
CA ASP A 227 24.86 11.82 8.01
C ASP A 227 23.58 11.48 7.21
N GLY A 228 22.74 12.49 6.99
CA GLY A 228 21.49 12.37 6.25
C GLY A 228 21.46 13.06 4.89
N HIS A 229 22.55 13.68 4.45
CA HIS A 229 22.56 14.56 3.28
C HIS A 229 23.60 14.18 2.22
N HIS A 230 24.70 13.55 2.61
CA HIS A 230 25.73 13.12 1.67
C HIS A 230 25.58 11.64 1.32
N SER A 231 25.92 11.29 0.07
CA SER A 231 26.13 9.91 -0.34
C SER A 231 27.45 9.38 0.20
N PHE A 232 27.44 8.18 0.77
CA PHE A 232 28.64 7.55 1.31
C PHE A 232 29.76 7.46 0.26
N TRP A 233 29.45 6.99 -0.96
CA TRP A 233 30.45 6.81 -2.01
C TRP A 233 31.16 8.10 -2.43
N ASP A 234 30.42 9.21 -2.58
CA ASP A 234 31.02 10.47 -3.03
C ASP A 234 31.69 11.22 -1.89
N HIS A 235 31.17 11.10 -0.66
CA HIS A 235 31.71 11.77 0.51
C HIS A 235 32.98 11.08 1.01
N CYS A 236 32.94 9.76 1.18
CA CYS A 236 34.01 9.06 1.85
C CYS A 236 35.22 8.78 0.96
N GLN A 237 35.03 8.35 -0.29
CA GLN A 237 36.12 8.09 -1.24
C GLN A 237 37.30 7.26 -0.64
N GLY A 238 37.00 6.35 0.29
CA GLY A 238 37.99 5.54 1.01
C GLY A 238 38.75 6.23 2.16
N GLN A 239 38.33 7.44 2.57
CA GLN A 239 38.97 8.25 3.61
C GLN A 239 38.22 8.25 4.95
N CYS A 240 36.94 7.87 4.97
CA CYS A 240 36.15 7.80 6.20
C CYS A 240 36.54 6.60 7.07
N SER A 241 36.48 6.80 8.39
CA SER A 241 36.43 5.71 9.39
C SER A 241 35.01 5.24 9.69
N ASP A 242 34.00 5.97 9.19
CA ASP A 242 32.59 5.68 9.41
C ASP A 242 32.14 4.41 8.68
N SER A 243 31.16 3.74 9.28
CA SER A 243 30.46 2.63 8.63
C SER A 243 29.60 3.17 7.50
N VAL A 244 29.34 2.36 6.47
CA VAL A 244 28.38 2.71 5.43
C VAL A 244 27.02 3.05 6.04
N ASP A 245 26.57 2.25 7.01
CA ASP A 245 25.27 2.43 7.66
C ASP A 245 25.26 3.59 8.69
N ASP A 246 26.36 4.35 8.83
CA ASP A 246 26.31 5.67 9.48
C ASP A 246 25.68 6.74 8.56
N TYR A 247 25.46 6.42 7.28
CA TYR A 247 24.86 7.31 6.27
C TYR A 247 23.46 6.81 5.88
N ILE A 248 22.57 7.73 5.53
CA ILE A 248 21.27 7.39 4.93
C ILE A 248 21.41 7.02 3.45
N TRP A 249 22.28 7.73 2.72
CA TRP A 249 22.44 7.59 1.28
C TRP A 249 23.67 6.75 0.94
N TRP A 250 23.45 5.64 0.24
CA TRP A 250 24.52 4.77 -0.24
C TRP A 250 25.26 5.42 -1.40
N ASP A 251 24.51 5.75 -2.45
CA ASP A 251 24.95 6.57 -3.58
C ASP A 251 24.10 7.83 -3.68
N LYS A 252 24.18 8.59 -4.78
CA LYS A 252 23.45 9.84 -4.93
C LYS A 252 21.92 9.69 -4.98
N THR A 253 21.41 8.48 -5.06
CA THR A 253 19.98 8.17 -5.29
C THR A 253 19.43 7.09 -4.38
N HIS A 254 20.26 6.13 -3.93
CA HIS A 254 19.81 4.95 -3.23
C HIS A 254 20.14 4.97 -1.73
N LEU A 255 19.34 4.25 -0.94
CA LEU A 255 19.47 4.16 0.50
C LEU A 255 20.49 3.10 0.92
N THR A 256 21.12 3.30 2.08
CA THR A 256 21.91 2.25 2.74
C THR A 256 21.02 1.13 3.28
N GLY A 257 21.63 -0.01 3.59
CA GLY A 257 20.95 -1.13 4.25
C GLY A 257 20.39 -0.71 5.61
N GLY A 258 21.13 0.12 6.36
CA GLY A 258 20.65 0.73 7.60
C GLY A 258 19.38 1.56 7.40
N ALA A 259 19.32 2.40 6.36
CA ALA A 259 18.13 3.18 6.04
C ALA A 259 16.93 2.31 5.60
N HIS A 260 17.18 1.27 4.79
CA HIS A 260 16.16 0.28 4.46
C HIS A 260 15.61 -0.46 5.69
N ARG A 261 16.48 -0.80 6.63
CA ARG A 261 16.10 -1.44 7.90
C ARG A 261 15.20 -0.57 8.76
N VAL A 262 15.41 0.76 8.79
CA VAL A 262 14.51 1.69 9.48
C VAL A 262 13.10 1.65 8.89
N ILE A 263 12.98 1.60 7.56
CA ILE A 263 11.68 1.46 6.87
C ILE A 263 11.00 0.14 7.28
N ALA A 264 11.72 -0.97 7.22
CA ALA A 264 11.19 -2.28 7.62
C ALA A 264 10.76 -2.30 9.10
N ASN A 265 11.58 -1.76 10.00
CA ASN A 265 11.24 -1.65 11.43
C ASN A 265 10.00 -0.78 11.66
N SER A 266 9.81 0.30 10.91
CA SER A 266 8.61 1.13 11.00
C SER A 266 7.35 0.34 10.65
N ILE A 267 7.40 -0.47 9.58
CA ILE A 267 6.31 -1.37 9.19
C ILE A 267 6.07 -2.42 10.27
N LEU A 268 7.12 -3.11 10.72
CA LEU A 268 7.04 -4.16 11.75
C LEU A 268 6.49 -3.63 13.07
N ALA A 269 6.82 -2.41 13.47
CA ALA A 269 6.34 -1.81 14.72
C ALA A 269 4.88 -1.30 14.61
N SER A 270 4.43 -0.93 13.40
CA SER A 270 3.13 -0.29 13.17
C SER A 270 1.92 -1.19 13.38
N GLY A 271 2.12 -2.51 13.42
CA GLY A 271 1.02 -3.48 13.36
C GLY A 271 0.33 -3.55 11.99
N SER A 272 1.02 -3.10 10.93
CA SER A 272 0.55 -3.23 9.55
C SER A 272 0.51 -4.71 9.17
N MET A 273 -0.67 -5.21 8.81
CA MET A 273 -0.97 -6.58 8.36
C MET A 273 -0.76 -7.71 9.37
N GLU A 274 0.21 -7.58 10.26
CA GLU A 274 0.52 -8.48 11.37
C GLU A 274 0.60 -7.69 12.66
N PRO A 275 0.48 -8.36 13.83
CA PRO A 275 0.85 -7.74 15.08
C PRO A 275 2.29 -7.22 15.06
N PRO A 276 2.60 -6.21 15.90
CA PRO A 276 3.94 -5.68 16.00
C PRO A 276 5.00 -6.76 16.24
N ALA A 277 6.12 -6.65 15.50
CA ALA A 277 7.25 -7.57 15.59
C ALA A 277 8.57 -6.81 15.69
N THR A 278 9.61 -7.48 16.17
CA THR A 278 10.96 -6.92 16.30
C THR A 278 11.91 -7.68 15.40
N LEU A 279 12.70 -6.95 14.62
CA LEU A 279 13.68 -7.54 13.73
C LEU A 279 14.95 -7.92 14.50
N VAL A 280 15.52 -9.09 14.19
CA VAL A 280 16.84 -9.52 14.71
C VAL A 280 17.94 -8.60 14.19
N GLU A 281 19.13 -8.64 14.81
CA GLU A 281 20.29 -7.82 14.44
C GLU A 281 20.60 -7.84 12.94
N ALA A 282 21.11 -6.71 12.42
CA ALA A 282 21.34 -6.52 10.98
C ALA A 282 22.26 -7.58 10.37
N THR A 283 23.32 -7.97 11.08
CA THR A 283 24.24 -9.05 10.64
C THR A 283 23.51 -10.38 10.53
N THR A 284 22.64 -10.70 11.48
CA THR A 284 21.83 -11.92 11.46
C THR A 284 20.85 -11.91 10.29
N VAL A 285 20.21 -10.78 9.98
CA VAL A 285 19.35 -10.65 8.80
C VAL A 285 20.16 -10.89 7.53
N HIS A 286 21.33 -10.26 7.41
CA HIS A 286 22.21 -10.44 6.26
C HIS A 286 22.58 -11.92 6.07
N ASP A 287 23.00 -12.61 7.13
CA ASP A 287 23.35 -14.03 7.08
C ASP A 287 22.15 -14.91 6.70
N LEU A 288 20.97 -14.62 7.26
CA LEU A 288 19.74 -15.34 6.94
C LEU A 288 19.33 -15.16 5.48
N VAL A 289 19.49 -13.96 4.92
CA VAL A 289 19.18 -13.68 3.50
C VAL A 289 20.20 -14.36 2.59
N GLN A 290 21.49 -14.33 2.92
CA GLN A 290 22.55 -14.92 2.09
C GLN A 290 22.67 -16.44 2.21
N ALA A 291 21.99 -17.07 3.17
CA ALA A 291 22.03 -18.51 3.35
C ALA A 291 21.56 -19.26 2.09
N PRO A 292 22.25 -20.35 1.67
CA PRO A 292 21.83 -21.13 0.52
C PRO A 292 20.40 -21.66 0.67
N GLY A 293 19.54 -21.38 -0.32
CA GLY A 293 18.13 -21.77 -0.28
C GLY A 293 17.29 -20.98 0.73
N SER A 294 17.77 -19.83 1.19
CA SER A 294 17.02 -18.95 2.08
C SER A 294 15.68 -18.57 1.47
N ARG A 295 14.61 -18.74 2.25
CA ARG A 295 13.27 -18.25 1.88
C ARG A 295 13.15 -16.72 1.91
N PHE A 296 14.09 -16.04 2.57
CA PHE A 296 14.12 -14.59 2.67
C PHE A 296 14.84 -13.95 1.47
N ALA A 297 15.53 -14.75 0.64
CA ALA A 297 16.07 -14.33 -0.63
C ALA A 297 15.09 -14.68 -1.76
N SER A 298 14.72 -13.67 -2.55
CA SER A 298 13.92 -13.88 -3.75
C SER A 298 14.74 -14.61 -4.81
N PRO A 299 14.15 -15.52 -5.59
CA PRO A 299 14.70 -15.92 -6.88
C PRO A 299 14.93 -14.71 -7.78
N HIS A 300 15.92 -14.78 -8.68
CA HIS A 300 16.13 -13.78 -9.71
C HIS A 300 15.26 -14.08 -10.94
N TYR A 301 14.46 -13.09 -11.33
CA TYR A 301 13.57 -13.15 -12.48
C TYR A 301 14.18 -12.42 -13.68
N LYS A 302 14.03 -13.02 -14.86
CA LYS A 302 14.50 -12.41 -16.10
C LYS A 302 13.53 -11.32 -16.56
N PRO A 303 14.04 -10.18 -17.09
CA PRO A 303 13.18 -9.14 -17.62
C PRO A 303 12.38 -9.67 -18.81
N LYS A 304 11.07 -9.42 -18.82
CA LYS A 304 10.17 -9.82 -19.89
C LYS A 304 9.05 -8.80 -20.03
N HIS A 305 8.72 -8.43 -21.26
CA HIS A 305 7.59 -7.55 -21.53
C HIS A 305 6.26 -8.30 -21.37
N ASN A 306 5.25 -7.60 -20.85
CA ASN A 306 3.89 -8.08 -20.77
C ASN A 306 3.33 -8.35 -22.17
N THR A 307 2.50 -9.39 -22.26
CA THR A 307 1.73 -9.77 -23.44
C THR A 307 0.28 -9.25 -23.36
N GLY A 308 -0.05 -8.52 -22.30
CA GLY A 308 -1.40 -8.05 -21.99
C GLY A 308 -2.30 -9.16 -21.43
N ILE A 309 -1.74 -10.28 -20.95
CA ILE A 309 -2.56 -11.39 -20.42
C ILE A 309 -3.35 -10.99 -19.18
N ILE A 310 -2.75 -10.20 -18.29
CA ILE A 310 -3.40 -9.68 -17.07
C ILE A 310 -4.64 -8.87 -17.44
N ASN A 311 -4.52 -7.96 -18.42
CA ASN A 311 -5.63 -7.14 -18.87
C ASN A 311 -6.76 -7.98 -19.48
N ARG A 312 -6.43 -9.06 -20.20
CA ARG A 312 -7.44 -9.99 -20.74
C ARG A 312 -8.16 -10.74 -19.63
N LEU A 313 -7.43 -11.27 -18.65
CA LEU A 313 -8.00 -11.96 -17.48
C LEU A 313 -8.95 -11.05 -16.69
N VAL A 314 -8.54 -9.80 -16.44
CA VAL A 314 -9.39 -8.82 -15.75
C VAL A 314 -10.69 -8.56 -16.52
N LYS A 315 -10.64 -8.46 -17.85
CA LYS A 315 -11.84 -8.30 -18.68
C LYS A 315 -12.75 -9.51 -18.62
N GLU A 316 -12.19 -10.71 -18.70
CA GLU A 316 -12.92 -11.98 -18.60
C GLU A 316 -13.61 -12.11 -17.24
N LEU A 317 -12.91 -11.80 -16.15
CA LEU A 317 -13.46 -11.81 -14.79
C LEU A 317 -14.60 -10.81 -14.59
N ASN A 318 -14.48 -9.60 -15.18
CA ASN A 318 -15.57 -8.62 -15.11
C ASN A 318 -16.80 -9.10 -15.88
N ALA A 319 -16.62 -9.61 -17.11
CA ALA A 319 -17.72 -10.12 -17.92
C ALA A 319 -18.43 -11.30 -17.25
N ALA A 320 -17.66 -12.21 -16.61
CA ALA A 320 -18.22 -13.33 -15.86
C ALA A 320 -19.05 -12.85 -14.65
N LYS A 321 -18.59 -11.82 -13.94
CA LYS A 321 -19.34 -11.22 -12.83
C LYS A 321 -20.64 -10.58 -13.31
N GLU A 322 -20.59 -9.78 -14.38
CA GLU A 322 -21.78 -9.14 -14.97
C GLU A 322 -22.81 -10.18 -15.44
N ALA A 323 -22.36 -11.28 -16.05
CA ALA A 323 -23.25 -12.37 -16.46
C ALA A 323 -23.93 -13.05 -15.25
N ASN A 324 -23.20 -13.26 -14.16
CA ASN A 324 -23.75 -13.82 -12.93
C ASN A 324 -24.77 -12.88 -12.27
N ASP A 325 -24.48 -11.58 -12.21
CA ASP A 325 -25.38 -10.58 -11.64
C ASP A 325 -26.68 -10.45 -12.47
N ASN A 326 -26.59 -10.52 -13.80
CA ASN A 326 -27.76 -10.53 -14.69
C ASN A 326 -28.61 -11.80 -14.56
N ASN A 327 -28.00 -12.97 -14.43
CA ASN A 327 -28.72 -14.23 -14.21
C ASN A 327 -29.38 -14.28 -12.82
N ALA A 328 -28.71 -13.75 -11.79
CA ALA A 328 -29.29 -13.61 -10.46
C ALA A 328 -30.52 -12.69 -10.48
N SER A 329 -30.44 -11.55 -11.18
CA SER A 329 -31.58 -10.65 -11.36
C SER A 329 -32.74 -11.29 -12.14
N SER A 330 -32.44 -12.08 -13.18
CA SER A 330 -33.45 -12.78 -14.00
C SER A 330 -34.14 -13.93 -13.25
N SER A 331 -33.48 -14.57 -12.30
CA SER A 331 -34.05 -15.68 -11.52
C SER A 331 -35.06 -15.25 -10.44
N THR A 332 -35.21 -13.94 -10.20
CA THR A 332 -36.15 -13.37 -9.23
C THR A 332 -37.49 -12.93 -9.84
N GLU A 333 -37.67 -13.02 -11.15
CA GLU A 333 -38.91 -12.59 -11.84
C GLU A 333 -39.82 -13.75 -12.31
N GLU A 334 -39.43 -15.02 -12.14
CA GLU A 334 -40.27 -16.17 -12.50
C GLU A 334 -40.89 -16.89 -11.29
N THR A 335 -41.73 -16.19 -10.51
CA THR A 335 -42.86 -16.84 -9.82
C THR A 335 -44.07 -15.91 -9.78
N GLY A 336 -44.79 -15.83 -10.90
CA GLY A 336 -46.20 -15.46 -10.98
C GLY A 336 -46.76 -16.28 -12.14
N ASP A 337 -47.62 -17.28 -11.91
CA ASP A 337 -49.05 -17.08 -11.69
C ASP A 337 -49.70 -18.47 -11.44
N VAL A 338 -50.50 -18.62 -10.38
CA VAL A 338 -51.74 -19.44 -10.42
C VAL A 338 -52.76 -18.86 -9.42
N ASP A 339 -53.82 -18.34 -10.02
CA ASP A 339 -55.10 -17.86 -9.51
C ASP A 339 -55.79 -18.77 -8.45
N ASN A 340 -56.44 -18.15 -7.44
CA ASN A 340 -57.68 -18.65 -6.85
C ASN A 340 -58.44 -17.58 -6.05
N LYS A 341 -59.71 -17.38 -6.42
CA LYS A 341 -60.70 -16.50 -5.76
C LYS A 341 -61.40 -17.23 -4.59
N VAL A 342 -61.79 -16.48 -3.54
CA VAL A 342 -63.19 -16.26 -3.05
C VAL A 342 -63.24 -15.84 -1.55
N ALA A 343 -63.95 -14.72 -1.32
CA ALA A 343 -64.77 -14.24 -0.19
C ALA A 343 -64.21 -13.91 1.23
N ASP A 344 -64.53 -12.67 1.64
CA ASP A 344 -65.02 -12.14 2.94
C ASP A 344 -64.97 -13.08 4.17
N ASP A 345 -64.53 -12.70 5.37
CA ASP A 345 -65.06 -11.63 6.23
C ASP A 345 -64.23 -11.51 7.54
N GLU A 346 -64.40 -10.39 8.24
CA GLU A 346 -64.16 -10.11 9.67
C GLU A 346 -62.73 -10.07 10.28
N GLY A 347 -62.48 -8.95 10.99
CA GLY A 347 -61.96 -9.05 12.36
C GLY A 347 -60.61 -8.38 12.66
N LYS A 348 -60.67 -7.07 12.95
CA LYS A 348 -59.87 -6.29 13.94
C LYS A 348 -58.68 -7.04 14.57
N TRP A 349 -57.46 -6.48 14.55
CA TRP A 349 -56.49 -6.43 15.68
C TRP A 349 -55.10 -5.82 15.29
N ILE A 350 -54.98 -4.71 14.54
CA ILE A 350 -53.65 -4.05 14.39
C ILE A 350 -53.76 -2.51 14.30
N ARG A 351 -54.03 -1.84 15.42
CA ARG A 351 -53.82 -0.38 15.57
C ARG A 351 -53.34 -0.06 16.99
N PRO A 352 -52.02 -0.19 17.27
CA PRO A 352 -51.30 0.93 17.88
C PRO A 352 -49.85 1.15 17.39
N LEU A 353 -49.35 0.37 16.43
CA LEU A 353 -47.92 0.43 16.02
C LEU A 353 -47.57 1.57 15.05
N TYR A 354 -48.55 2.13 14.32
CA TYR A 354 -48.28 3.14 13.29
C TYR A 354 -48.17 4.58 13.81
N PHE A 355 -48.65 4.88 15.01
CA PHE A 355 -48.54 6.23 15.59
C PHE A 355 -47.15 6.51 16.20
N GLY A 356 -46.44 5.48 16.68
CA GLY A 356 -45.08 5.63 17.21
C GLY A 356 -44.03 5.89 16.13
N ALA A 357 -44.14 5.20 14.99
CA ALA A 357 -43.19 5.30 13.89
C ALA A 357 -43.24 6.68 13.18
N LEU A 358 -44.43 7.29 13.07
CA LEU A 358 -44.58 8.59 12.43
C LEU A 358 -43.96 9.72 13.26
N LEU A 359 -44.02 9.63 14.60
CA LEU A 359 -43.45 10.61 15.52
C LEU A 359 -41.91 10.57 15.52
N THR A 360 -41.33 9.37 15.42
CA THR A 360 -39.86 9.20 15.33
C THR A 360 -39.29 9.73 14.02
N VAL A 361 -39.99 9.56 12.90
CA VAL A 361 -39.53 10.08 11.60
C VAL A 361 -39.54 11.60 11.57
N LEU A 362 -40.58 12.25 12.15
CA LEU A 362 -40.66 13.71 12.22
C LEU A 362 -39.59 14.32 13.13
N LEU A 363 -39.23 13.65 14.24
CA LEU A 363 -38.14 14.10 15.13
C LEU A 363 -36.76 13.94 14.48
N CYS A 364 -36.53 12.85 13.72
CA CYS A 364 -35.27 12.64 12.99
C CYS A 364 -35.08 13.67 11.86
N VAL A 365 -36.15 13.99 11.11
CA VAL A 365 -36.08 15.01 10.04
C VAL A 365 -35.89 16.41 10.63
N GLY A 366 -36.50 16.71 11.78
CA GLY A 366 -36.28 17.97 12.51
C GLY A 366 -34.83 18.15 12.98
N PHE A 367 -34.20 17.09 13.48
CA PHE A 367 -32.80 17.10 13.94
C PHE A 367 -31.80 17.28 12.79
N VAL A 368 -32.04 16.63 11.64
CA VAL A 368 -31.20 16.76 10.43
C VAL A 368 -31.31 18.17 9.82
N LEU A 369 -32.51 18.78 9.82
CA LEU A 369 -32.70 20.14 9.31
C LEU A 369 -32.21 21.24 10.27
N TYR A 370 -32.15 20.97 11.58
CA TYR A 370 -31.55 21.87 12.56
C TYR A 370 -30.02 21.89 12.43
N ASN A 371 -29.38 20.73 12.24
CA ASN A 371 -27.93 20.64 12.05
C ASN A 371 -27.44 21.17 10.69
N SER A 372 -28.26 21.12 9.64
CA SER A 372 -27.86 21.62 8.30
C SER A 372 -27.88 23.15 8.18
N ARG A 373 -28.52 23.87 9.11
CA ARG A 373 -28.52 25.34 9.14
C ARG A 373 -27.38 25.97 9.95
N ALA A 374 -26.62 25.19 10.72
CA ALA A 374 -25.52 25.68 11.55
C ALA A 374 -24.14 25.67 10.85
N LYS A 375 -24.01 25.05 9.67
CA LYS A 375 -22.73 24.94 8.93
C LYS A 375 -22.83 25.52 7.53
N ARG A 376 -22.85 26.85 7.42
CA ARG A 376 -22.48 27.57 6.19
C ARG A 376 -21.65 28.80 6.54
N ARG A 377 -20.33 28.66 6.50
CA ARG A 377 -19.37 29.75 6.21
C ARG A 377 -17.95 29.23 5.99
N GLY A 378 -17.50 29.29 4.73
CA GLY A 378 -16.15 29.70 4.32
C GLY A 378 -14.95 28.74 4.46
N GLY A 379 -14.48 28.22 3.31
CA GLY A 379 -13.16 28.55 2.75
C GLY A 379 -11.92 27.71 3.12
N ASN A 380 -11.21 27.30 2.04
CA ASN A 380 -9.78 26.95 1.90
C ASN A 380 -9.33 25.48 2.10
N LEU A 381 -9.17 24.81 0.95
CA LEU A 381 -8.44 23.56 0.73
C LEU A 381 -6.92 23.79 0.85
N ALA A 382 -6.36 23.62 2.05
CA ALA A 382 -4.91 23.54 2.24
C ALA A 382 -4.45 22.81 3.53
N ALA A 383 -5.36 22.17 4.28
CA ALA A 383 -5.06 21.69 5.63
C ALA A 383 -4.99 20.15 5.79
N LEU A 384 -5.25 19.37 4.75
CA LEU A 384 -5.36 17.91 4.87
C LEU A 384 -4.03 17.18 5.07
N SER A 385 -2.88 17.78 4.73
CA SER A 385 -1.57 17.18 5.04
C SER A 385 -1.11 17.44 6.49
N GLY A 386 -1.82 18.28 7.26
CA GLY A 386 -1.40 18.72 8.59
C GLY A 386 -2.10 18.04 9.77
N LEU A 387 -3.17 17.27 9.53
CA LEU A 387 -4.08 16.81 10.59
C LEU A 387 -3.74 15.45 11.22
N VAL A 388 -2.65 14.79 10.79
CA VAL A 388 -2.14 13.55 11.44
C VAL A 388 -1.06 13.84 12.49
N ARG A 389 -0.78 15.12 12.79
CA ARG A 389 0.42 15.50 13.56
C ARG A 389 0.19 15.69 15.06
N ASN A 390 0.08 14.60 15.81
CA ASN A 390 0.38 14.63 17.25
C ASN A 390 1.92 14.58 17.44
N ARG A 391 2.59 15.72 17.21
CA ARG A 391 4.05 15.79 16.94
C ARG A 391 4.99 15.61 18.14
N ASN A 392 4.56 14.98 19.23
CA ASN A 392 5.39 14.86 20.44
C ASN A 392 5.65 13.41 20.93
N SER A 393 5.29 12.35 20.18
CA SER A 393 5.68 10.97 20.58
C SER A 393 5.94 9.95 19.46
N GLY A 394 5.82 10.29 18.17
CA GLY A 394 5.79 9.29 17.07
C GLY A 394 6.70 9.54 15.86
N ARG A 395 7.86 10.20 16.01
CA ARG A 395 8.81 10.29 14.88
C ARG A 395 9.26 8.88 14.48
N GLY A 396 9.23 8.58 13.18
CA GLY A 396 9.65 7.27 12.66
C GLY A 396 8.62 6.14 12.72
N GLN A 397 7.41 6.39 13.23
CA GLN A 397 6.34 5.37 13.30
C GLN A 397 5.21 5.71 12.32
N PHE A 398 4.98 4.80 11.37
CA PHE A 398 3.83 4.88 10.47
C PHE A 398 2.57 4.31 11.14
N THR A 399 1.41 4.93 10.89
CA THR A 399 0.09 4.44 11.35
C THR A 399 -0.64 3.80 10.17
N PRO A 400 -0.97 2.49 10.21
CA PRO A 400 -1.71 1.82 9.15
C PRO A 400 -3.04 2.53 8.84
N LEU A 401 -3.37 2.71 7.57
CA LEU A 401 -4.58 3.44 7.16
C LEU A 401 -5.88 2.82 7.69
N ARG A 402 -5.89 1.50 7.97
CA ARG A 402 -7.02 0.81 8.61
C ARG A 402 -7.36 1.32 10.01
N ASN A 403 -6.44 2.04 10.65
CA ASN A 403 -6.61 2.62 11.99
C ASN A 403 -6.97 4.12 11.94
N LEU A 404 -7.15 4.70 10.77
CA LEU A 404 -7.59 6.09 10.65
C LEU A 404 -9.12 6.15 10.70
N GLU A 405 -9.66 6.64 11.83
CA GLU A 405 -11.04 7.11 11.87
C GLU A 405 -11.25 8.14 10.75
N THR A 406 -12.40 8.05 10.10
CA THR A 406 -12.86 8.96 9.05
C THR A 406 -12.48 10.41 9.41
N PRO A 407 -11.75 11.15 8.56
CA PRO A 407 -11.44 12.54 8.85
C PRO A 407 -12.75 13.28 9.07
N SER A 408 -12.88 13.93 10.23
CA SER A 408 -14.00 14.84 10.48
C SER A 408 -14.02 15.86 9.35
N SER A 409 -15.11 15.87 8.58
CA SER A 409 -15.35 16.83 7.51
C SER A 409 -15.17 18.24 8.06
N VAL A 410 -14.11 18.93 7.61
CA VAL A 410 -13.87 20.35 7.89
C VAL A 410 -14.66 21.19 6.92
#